data_AF-A0A7J3SJC8-F1
#
_entry.id   AF-A0A7J3SJC8-F1
#
_cell.length_a   1.000
_cell.length_b   1.000
_cell.length_c   1.000
_cell.angle_alpha   90.00
_cell.angle_beta   90.00
_cell.angle_gamma   90.00
#
_symmetry.space_group_name_H-M   'P 1'
#
loop_
_entity.id
_entity.type
_entity.pdbx_description
1 polymer ?
#
loop_
_entity_poly.entity_id
_entity_poly.type
_entity_poly.pdbx_seq_one_letter_code
_entity_poly.pdbx_strand_id
1 'polypeptide(L)'
;MRMDERKFIESPKFPVKEVSRASAAEKGPGRPPHWEMVFWWTRKPLIAARAVIAGCLLPENTDRESFLRSIGIRGKGMAHRNPPSYKFDGVKLLDPFAGFGSIPLEALRLGISATAVELLPTAYVFLKAILEYPKYGKKLSDDVKKWGEWVVERLKEELKGFYDEDVAAYIGSWEVKCPNCGRWTPLVGNWWLARVKGDKGYERIAWMKPVVNGDRVGIEVVDLNKMLGDRAVERAKIVKNRVIIDSEEFRVPESNIEARREQAVCLLCNQPIKYYDAEDGRHVIKPGKGEKLKWYVKYALSRYNEGDDSLARQRLLVKVKQGELEFEPCTEKDQEKLEKAREEVKKLLEANDPDVPRDFISPYSVRYLFPILYGMTEWYKLFNPRQLLTLVKLVKLIREAGKQIEQEKVEEGLSKEEAFKYAEAVTTYLAMMLANFVDFNSLNTHWEVVWCTNKRTMAVRGIAMMWNWCDVNPVTNATGSLIKCLTNSIDSLSYIVPIINNTSSFSSLKEESTGTVKVLLDDATILNKVDAEEKFDLIVTDPPYYDDVPYAELSDFYYVWLKRALSDVIDNKLAPRFIPEAFFEKVGESYIEIPTQWEKYALSEVSLNPPRLGPNA
;
A
#
# COMPACT_ATOMS: atom_id res chain seq x y z
N MET A 1 -36.97 13.90 15.39
CA MET A 1 -37.65 12.74 14.78
C MET A 1 -38.63 12.15 15.79
N ARG A 2 -39.89 11.85 15.42
CA ARG A 2 -40.79 11.05 16.28
C ARG A 2 -40.30 9.60 16.27
N MET A 3 -40.18 8.98 17.45
CA MET A 3 -39.62 7.62 17.62
C MET A 3 -40.47 6.49 17.03
N ASP A 4 -41.73 6.76 16.65
CA ASP A 4 -42.69 5.72 16.24
C ASP A 4 -42.90 5.57 14.72
N GLU A 5 -42.20 6.36 13.89
CA GLU A 5 -42.30 6.24 12.43
C GLU A 5 -41.16 5.40 11.86
N ARG A 6 -41.51 4.24 11.27
CA ARG A 6 -40.58 3.40 10.51
C ARG A 6 -39.87 4.19 9.41
N LYS A 7 -38.61 3.87 9.18
CA LYS A 7 -37.75 4.50 8.17
C LYS A 7 -37.71 3.69 6.88
N PHE A 8 -37.28 4.35 5.80
CA PHE A 8 -37.22 3.71 4.50
C PHE A 8 -36.27 2.51 4.49
N ILE A 9 -35.18 2.54 5.27
CA ILE A 9 -34.25 1.41 5.40
C ILE A 9 -34.89 0.14 5.99
N GLU A 10 -35.95 0.29 6.78
CA GLU A 10 -36.71 -0.83 7.37
C GLU A 10 -37.83 -1.33 6.45
N SER A 11 -38.10 -0.60 5.36
CA SER A 11 -39.16 -0.91 4.40
C SER A 11 -38.76 -2.07 3.47
N PRO A 12 -39.68 -3.00 3.15
CA PRO A 12 -39.43 -4.01 2.10
C PRO A 12 -39.21 -3.40 0.71
N LYS A 13 -39.54 -2.11 0.52
CA LYS A 13 -39.29 -1.36 -0.71
C LYS A 13 -37.82 -0.93 -0.86
N PHE A 14 -37.03 -0.95 0.21
CA PHE A 14 -35.62 -0.54 0.19
C PHE A 14 -34.85 -1.37 -0.86
N PRO A 15 -34.18 -0.74 -1.84
CA PRO A 15 -33.67 -1.43 -3.02
C PRO A 15 -32.30 -2.08 -2.81
N VAL A 16 -32.19 -3.02 -1.87
CA VAL A 16 -30.94 -3.73 -1.50
C VAL A 16 -30.23 -4.32 -2.73
N LYS A 17 -30.99 -4.92 -3.66
CA LYS A 17 -30.43 -5.60 -4.84
C LYS A 17 -29.73 -4.63 -5.80
N GLU A 18 -30.34 -3.47 -6.08
CA GLU A 18 -29.79 -2.44 -6.94
C GLU A 18 -28.59 -1.76 -6.30
N VAL A 19 -28.69 -1.44 -5.01
CA VAL A 19 -27.56 -0.89 -4.22
C VAL A 19 -26.39 -1.87 -4.23
N SER A 20 -26.64 -3.18 -4.05
CA SER A 20 -25.59 -4.21 -4.08
C SER A 20 -24.93 -4.34 -5.45
N ARG A 21 -25.71 -4.28 -6.54
CA ARG A 21 -25.17 -4.29 -7.91
C ARG A 21 -24.30 -3.08 -8.21
N ALA A 22 -24.75 -1.88 -7.82
CA ALA A 22 -23.95 -0.66 -7.96
C ALA A 22 -22.67 -0.72 -7.12
N SER A 23 -22.77 -1.25 -5.90
CA SER A 23 -21.63 -1.45 -4.99
C SER A 23 -20.57 -2.41 -5.56
N ALA A 24 -21.00 -3.49 -6.23
CA ALA A 24 -20.09 -4.43 -6.87
C ALA A 24 -19.28 -3.78 -8.01
N ALA A 25 -19.88 -2.87 -8.76
CA ALA A 25 -19.18 -2.12 -9.81
C ALA A 25 -18.07 -1.23 -9.24
N GLU A 26 -18.32 -0.58 -8.09
CA GLU A 26 -17.33 0.23 -7.36
C GLU A 26 -16.16 -0.59 -6.82
N LYS A 27 -16.37 -1.88 -6.49
CA LYS A 27 -15.31 -2.80 -6.07
C LYS A 27 -14.47 -3.35 -7.23
N GLY A 28 -15.02 -3.28 -8.45
CA GLY A 28 -14.39 -3.72 -9.68
C GLY A 28 -13.57 -2.63 -10.37
N PRO A 29 -13.71 -2.40 -11.69
CA PRO A 29 -13.02 -1.34 -12.42
C PRO A 29 -13.62 0.06 -12.21
N GLY A 30 -14.81 0.17 -11.63
CA GLY A 30 -15.53 1.43 -11.40
C GLY A 30 -15.17 2.13 -10.10
N ARG A 31 -13.93 1.98 -9.61
CA ARG A 31 -13.51 2.47 -8.28
C ARG A 31 -13.58 3.99 -8.19
N PRO A 32 -14.00 4.55 -7.03
CA PRO A 32 -13.79 5.96 -6.74
C PRO A 32 -12.32 6.36 -6.85
N PRO A 33 -11.97 7.47 -7.52
CA PRO A 33 -10.58 7.88 -7.72
C PRO A 33 -9.76 7.96 -6.42
N HIS A 34 -10.33 8.48 -5.33
CA HIS A 34 -9.64 8.60 -4.05
C HIS A 34 -9.21 7.26 -3.43
N TRP A 35 -9.78 6.13 -3.87
CA TRP A 35 -9.31 4.80 -3.48
C TRP A 35 -7.96 4.44 -4.12
N GLU A 36 -7.52 5.14 -5.15
CA GLU A 36 -6.22 4.91 -5.77
C GLU A 36 -5.10 5.76 -5.15
N MET A 37 -5.43 6.68 -4.22
CA MET A 37 -4.43 7.45 -3.44
C MET A 37 -3.56 6.54 -2.60
N VAL A 38 -4.16 5.66 -1.80
CA VAL A 38 -3.49 4.63 -0.99
C VAL A 38 -4.43 3.44 -0.87
N PHE A 39 -3.88 2.23 -0.82
CA PHE A 39 -4.68 1.06 -0.52
C PHE A 39 -5.04 1.01 0.97
N TRP A 40 -6.34 0.86 1.26
CA TRP A 40 -6.84 0.55 2.60
C TRP A 40 -7.81 -0.64 2.51
N TRP A 41 -7.79 -1.51 3.52
CA TRP A 41 -8.71 -2.65 3.56
C TRP A 41 -10.16 -2.22 3.74
N THR A 42 -11.08 -3.14 3.45
CA THR A 42 -12.53 -3.06 3.75
C THR A 42 -13.31 -1.80 3.32
N ARG A 43 -12.73 -0.88 2.53
CA ARG A 43 -13.37 0.36 2.02
C ARG A 43 -14.84 0.16 1.64
N LYS A 44 -15.76 0.83 2.32
CA LYS A 44 -17.18 0.63 2.04
C LYS A 44 -17.57 1.30 0.71
N PRO A 45 -18.29 0.60 -0.19
CA PRO A 45 -18.81 1.23 -1.40
C PRO A 45 -19.57 2.51 -1.06
N LEU A 46 -19.25 3.60 -1.76
CA LEU A 46 -19.82 4.91 -1.51
C LEU A 46 -21.33 4.90 -1.70
N ILE A 47 -21.80 4.21 -2.75
CA ILE A 47 -23.25 4.11 -2.99
C ILE A 47 -23.99 3.34 -1.88
N ALA A 48 -23.34 2.35 -1.25
CA ALA A 48 -23.92 1.64 -0.12
C ALA A 48 -24.05 2.57 1.10
N ALA A 49 -22.96 3.28 1.45
CA ALA A 49 -22.98 4.24 2.55
C ALA A 49 -24.06 5.31 2.34
N ARG A 50 -24.11 5.91 1.14
CA ARG A 50 -25.14 6.89 0.77
C ARG A 50 -26.56 6.34 0.92
N ALA A 51 -26.82 5.15 0.40
CA ALA A 51 -28.14 4.55 0.45
C ALA A 51 -28.59 4.24 1.88
N VAL A 52 -27.68 3.77 2.74
CA VAL A 52 -27.95 3.52 4.16
C VAL A 52 -28.28 4.82 4.88
N ILE A 53 -27.42 5.84 4.77
CA ILE A 53 -27.62 7.14 5.43
C ILE A 53 -28.96 7.77 5.01
N ALA A 54 -29.23 7.86 3.70
CA ALA A 54 -30.49 8.41 3.21
C ALA A 54 -31.70 7.55 3.63
N GLY A 55 -31.56 6.22 3.63
CA GLY A 55 -32.60 5.30 4.06
C GLY A 55 -33.00 5.46 5.53
N CYS A 56 -32.05 5.80 6.40
CA CYS A 56 -32.30 6.07 7.82
C CYS A 56 -33.08 7.39 8.06
N LEU A 57 -32.97 8.36 7.15
CA LEU A 57 -33.58 9.68 7.31
C LEU A 57 -34.94 9.81 6.59
N LEU A 58 -35.16 9.01 5.55
CA LEU A 58 -36.38 9.05 4.75
C LEU A 58 -37.53 8.22 5.37
N PRO A 59 -38.80 8.60 5.14
CA PRO A 59 -39.95 7.89 5.67
C PRO A 59 -40.18 6.53 4.98
N GLU A 60 -40.78 5.56 5.68
CA GLU A 60 -41.09 4.20 5.17
C GLU A 60 -41.80 4.19 3.80
N ASN A 61 -42.66 5.19 3.54
CA ASN A 61 -43.46 5.29 2.32
C ASN A 61 -42.71 5.88 1.10
N THR A 62 -41.41 6.17 1.23
CA THR A 62 -40.57 6.68 0.14
C THR A 62 -40.68 5.80 -1.11
N ASP A 63 -40.88 6.44 -2.26
CA ASP A 63 -40.95 5.73 -3.54
C ASP A 63 -39.58 5.16 -3.95
N ARG A 64 -39.56 3.89 -4.34
CA ARG A 64 -38.35 3.13 -4.66
C ARG A 64 -37.60 3.72 -5.86
N GLU A 65 -38.30 4.06 -6.94
CA GLU A 65 -37.65 4.55 -8.16
C GLU A 65 -37.19 6.01 -8.03
N SER A 66 -37.97 6.82 -7.31
CA SER A 66 -37.55 8.17 -6.90
C SER A 66 -36.27 8.10 -6.07
N PHE A 67 -36.23 7.24 -5.05
CA PHE A 67 -35.03 7.02 -4.22
C PHE A 67 -33.81 6.63 -5.08
N LEU A 68 -33.94 5.65 -5.96
CA LEU A 68 -32.84 5.19 -6.83
C LEU A 68 -32.31 6.28 -7.78
N ARG A 69 -33.19 7.15 -8.28
CA ARG A 69 -32.78 8.36 -9.03
C ARG A 69 -32.05 9.34 -8.10
N SER A 70 -32.61 9.65 -6.95
CA SER A 70 -32.10 10.65 -6.01
C SER A 70 -30.76 10.27 -5.36
N ILE A 71 -30.48 8.98 -5.16
CA ILE A 71 -29.16 8.52 -4.70
C ILE A 71 -28.15 8.31 -5.86
N GLY A 72 -28.53 8.56 -7.11
CA GLY A 72 -27.63 8.57 -8.26
C GLY A 72 -27.42 7.23 -8.98
N ILE A 73 -28.14 6.15 -8.62
CA ILE A 73 -28.03 4.84 -9.29
C ILE A 73 -28.56 4.89 -10.71
N ARG A 74 -29.59 5.70 -10.97
CA ARG A 74 -30.17 5.88 -12.33
C ARG A 74 -29.45 6.96 -13.14
N GLY A 75 -28.35 7.51 -12.64
CA GLY A 75 -27.54 8.51 -13.34
C GLY A 75 -26.62 7.90 -14.40
N LYS A 76 -25.77 8.74 -15.00
CA LYS A 76 -24.82 8.31 -16.03
C LYS A 76 -23.57 7.70 -15.38
N GLY A 77 -23.07 6.60 -15.93
CA GLY A 77 -21.82 5.97 -15.47
C GLY A 77 -21.93 5.38 -14.06
N MET A 78 -20.85 5.47 -13.28
CA MET A 78 -20.80 4.90 -11.93
C MET A 78 -21.61 5.75 -10.93
N ALA A 79 -22.33 5.09 -10.02
CA ALA A 79 -23.25 5.74 -9.09
C ALA A 79 -22.57 6.81 -8.22
N HIS A 80 -21.38 6.53 -7.69
CA HIS A 80 -20.60 7.51 -6.92
C HIS A 80 -20.18 8.77 -7.70
N ARG A 81 -20.26 8.79 -9.04
CA ARG A 81 -20.00 10.00 -9.84
C ARG A 81 -21.24 10.89 -9.97
N ASN A 82 -22.42 10.35 -9.70
CA ASN A 82 -23.66 11.11 -9.71
C ASN A 82 -23.87 11.75 -8.32
N PRO A 83 -24.01 13.08 -8.21
CA PRO A 83 -24.33 13.73 -6.95
C PRO A 83 -25.75 13.36 -6.49
N PRO A 84 -25.98 13.14 -5.18
CA PRO A 84 -27.33 12.90 -4.69
C PRO A 84 -28.19 14.17 -4.78
N SER A 85 -29.49 14.01 -5.03
CA SER A 85 -30.44 15.13 -5.00
C SER A 85 -30.99 15.42 -3.59
N TYR A 86 -30.90 14.45 -2.67
CA TYR A 86 -31.29 14.65 -1.28
C TYR A 86 -30.28 15.54 -0.54
N LYS A 87 -30.82 16.43 0.30
CA LYS A 87 -30.08 17.24 1.27
C LYS A 87 -30.76 17.14 2.63
N PHE A 88 -29.99 16.88 3.66
CA PHE A 88 -30.44 16.72 5.04
C PHE A 88 -29.70 17.72 5.92
N ASP A 89 -29.87 19.00 5.62
CA ASP A 89 -29.17 20.08 6.30
C ASP A 89 -29.54 20.12 7.79
N GLY A 90 -28.56 20.42 8.64
CA GLY A 90 -28.70 20.43 10.10
C GLY A 90 -28.60 19.06 10.77
N VAL A 91 -28.59 17.95 10.01
CA VAL A 91 -28.34 16.60 10.56
C VAL A 91 -26.86 16.44 10.90
N LYS A 92 -26.58 15.79 12.04
CA LYS A 92 -25.24 15.42 12.49
C LYS A 92 -25.07 13.90 12.53
N LEU A 93 -24.01 13.40 11.91
CA LEU A 93 -23.64 11.98 11.86
C LEU A 93 -22.31 11.73 12.58
N LEU A 94 -22.26 10.68 13.39
CA LEU A 94 -21.04 10.14 13.97
C LEU A 94 -20.67 8.80 13.31
N ASP A 95 -19.42 8.67 12.90
CA ASP A 95 -18.81 7.39 12.52
C ASP A 95 -17.60 7.13 13.43
N PRO A 96 -17.71 6.26 14.46
CA PRO A 96 -16.63 5.97 15.40
C PRO A 96 -15.52 5.05 14.85
N PHE A 97 -15.70 4.49 13.65
CA PHE A 97 -14.73 3.59 12.98
C PHE A 97 -14.59 4.01 11.53
N ALA A 98 -14.22 5.27 11.31
CA ALA A 98 -14.32 5.90 10.00
C ALA A 98 -13.39 5.29 8.94
N GLY A 99 -12.31 4.61 9.36
CA GLY A 99 -11.38 3.92 8.46
C GLY A 99 -10.88 4.84 7.33
N PHE A 100 -11.28 4.58 6.08
CA PHE A 100 -10.90 5.40 4.92
C PHE A 100 -11.96 6.44 4.51
N GLY A 101 -12.94 6.72 5.36
CA GLY A 101 -13.82 7.90 5.25
C GLY A 101 -15.01 7.78 4.29
N SER A 102 -15.39 6.56 3.87
CA SER A 102 -16.48 6.39 2.89
C SER A 102 -17.86 6.85 3.41
N ILE A 103 -18.17 6.55 4.67
CA ILE A 103 -19.43 6.97 5.33
C ILE A 103 -19.46 8.48 5.54
N PRO A 104 -18.48 9.12 6.21
CA PRO A 104 -18.50 10.57 6.41
C PRO A 104 -18.43 11.35 5.09
N LEU A 105 -17.71 10.87 4.07
CA LEU A 105 -17.71 11.52 2.75
C LEU A 105 -19.10 11.55 2.11
N GLU A 106 -19.87 10.46 2.20
CA GLU A 106 -21.21 10.41 1.64
C GLU A 106 -22.24 11.16 2.51
N ALA A 107 -22.01 11.25 3.82
CA ALA A 107 -22.76 12.16 4.69
C ALA A 107 -22.63 13.61 4.22
N LEU A 108 -21.40 14.09 3.98
CA LEU A 108 -21.16 15.43 3.45
C LEU A 108 -21.88 15.66 2.12
N ARG A 109 -21.82 14.69 1.21
CA ARG A 109 -22.53 14.78 -0.09
C ARG A 109 -24.04 14.93 0.06
N LEU A 110 -24.61 14.39 1.13
CA LEU A 110 -26.01 14.50 1.50
C LEU A 110 -26.32 15.77 2.34
N GLY A 111 -25.36 16.68 2.54
CA GLY A 111 -25.54 17.91 3.33
C GLY A 111 -25.43 17.72 4.84
N ILE A 112 -25.04 16.54 5.30
CA ILE A 112 -24.97 16.15 6.72
C ILE A 112 -23.61 16.54 7.28
N SER A 113 -23.57 17.11 8.48
CA SER A 113 -22.29 17.32 9.20
C SER A 113 -21.80 16.00 9.77
N ALA A 114 -20.51 15.68 9.62
CA ALA A 114 -19.95 14.39 9.99
C ALA A 114 -18.79 14.52 10.99
N THR A 115 -18.84 13.76 12.07
CA THR A 115 -17.70 13.51 12.96
C THR A 115 -17.17 12.12 12.67
N ALA A 116 -15.95 12.06 12.14
CA ALA A 116 -15.23 10.83 11.82
C ALA A 116 -14.18 10.59 12.90
N VAL A 117 -14.29 9.48 13.62
CA VAL A 117 -13.34 9.09 14.65
C VAL A 117 -12.59 7.86 14.20
N GLU A 118 -11.30 7.79 14.55
CA GLU A 118 -10.49 6.63 14.27
C GLU A 118 -9.40 6.45 15.33
N LEU A 119 -9.12 5.19 15.69
CA LEU A 119 -8.14 4.83 16.70
C LEU A 119 -6.71 4.91 16.16
N LEU A 120 -6.53 4.50 14.89
CA LEU A 120 -5.21 4.31 14.31
C LEU A 120 -4.69 5.59 13.62
N PRO A 121 -3.50 6.08 14.00
CA PRO A 121 -2.85 7.22 13.35
C PRO A 121 -2.78 7.17 11.82
N THR A 122 -2.50 6.01 11.23
CA THR A 122 -2.41 5.87 9.77
C THR A 122 -3.73 6.22 9.09
N ALA A 123 -4.83 5.66 9.59
CA ALA A 123 -6.16 5.93 9.05
C ALA A 123 -6.59 7.38 9.34
N TYR A 124 -6.26 7.91 10.52
CA TYR A 124 -6.48 9.31 10.86
C TYR A 124 -5.84 10.29 9.85
N VAL A 125 -4.58 10.07 9.49
CA VAL A 125 -3.89 10.88 8.46
C VAL A 125 -4.62 10.81 7.12
N PHE A 126 -5.06 9.62 6.70
CA PHE A 126 -5.83 9.46 5.46
C PHE A 126 -7.19 10.16 5.51
N LEU A 127 -7.88 10.12 6.65
CA LEU A 127 -9.15 10.82 6.86
C LEU A 127 -8.99 12.33 6.75
N LYS A 128 -7.94 12.92 7.33
CA LYS A 128 -7.68 14.37 7.17
C LYS A 128 -7.51 14.74 5.70
N ALA A 129 -6.76 13.95 4.94
CA ALA A 129 -6.59 14.18 3.51
C ALA A 129 -7.89 14.04 2.73
N ILE A 130 -8.72 13.03 3.02
CA ILE A 130 -9.96 12.78 2.26
C ILE A 130 -11.08 13.76 2.61
N LEU A 131 -11.16 14.20 3.87
CA LEU A 131 -12.31 14.92 4.41
C LEU A 131 -12.01 16.39 4.73
N GLU A 132 -10.89 16.69 5.40
CA GLU A 132 -10.63 18.05 5.92
C GLU A 132 -9.85 18.92 4.94
N TYR A 133 -8.75 18.44 4.39
CA TYR A 133 -7.87 19.23 3.54
C TYR A 133 -8.48 19.67 2.20
N PRO A 134 -9.42 18.95 1.56
CA PRO A 134 -10.00 19.40 0.29
C PRO A 134 -10.71 20.75 0.35
N LYS A 135 -11.02 21.27 1.56
CA LYS A 135 -11.52 22.64 1.79
C LYS A 135 -10.66 23.74 1.18
N TYR A 136 -9.37 23.49 0.96
CA TYR A 136 -8.44 24.42 0.31
C TYR A 136 -8.67 24.54 -1.20
N GLY A 137 -9.61 23.77 -1.75
CA GLY A 137 -10.08 23.93 -3.11
C GLY A 137 -9.04 23.59 -4.17
N LYS A 138 -9.22 24.17 -5.35
CA LYS A 138 -8.36 23.89 -6.51
C LYS A 138 -6.88 24.21 -6.24
N LYS A 139 -6.59 25.25 -5.44
CA LYS A 139 -5.21 25.64 -5.08
C LYS A 139 -4.44 24.46 -4.47
N LEU A 140 -5.08 23.66 -3.61
CA LEU A 140 -4.47 22.44 -3.06
C LEU A 140 -4.07 21.43 -4.15
N SER A 141 -4.94 21.18 -5.13
CA SER A 141 -4.62 20.28 -6.23
C SER A 141 -3.47 20.80 -7.09
N ASP A 142 -3.43 22.11 -7.33
CA ASP A 142 -2.37 22.74 -8.11
C ASP A 142 -1.03 22.70 -7.37
N ASP A 143 -1.01 22.97 -6.06
CA ASP A 143 0.20 22.93 -5.24
C ASP A 143 0.70 21.49 -4.97
N VAL A 144 -0.20 20.52 -4.76
CA VAL A 144 0.19 19.09 -4.67
C VAL A 144 0.84 18.61 -5.97
N LYS A 145 0.31 19.05 -7.13
CA LYS A 145 0.92 18.75 -8.42
C LYS A 145 2.31 19.39 -8.53
N LYS A 146 2.41 20.71 -8.31
CA LYS A 146 3.66 21.47 -8.39
C LYS A 146 4.76 20.86 -7.52
N TRP A 147 4.47 20.63 -6.24
CA TRP A 147 5.46 20.12 -5.30
C TRP A 147 5.72 18.62 -5.47
N GLY A 148 4.72 17.85 -5.91
CA GLY A 148 4.93 16.46 -6.32
C GLY A 148 5.87 16.33 -7.51
N GLU A 149 5.71 17.17 -8.54
CA GLU A 149 6.61 17.23 -9.70
C GLU A 149 8.02 17.65 -9.27
N TRP A 150 8.13 18.63 -8.37
CA TRP A 150 9.43 19.03 -7.79
C TRP A 150 10.12 17.87 -7.07
N VAL A 151 9.40 17.13 -6.21
CA VAL A 151 9.94 15.96 -5.50
C VAL A 151 10.39 14.88 -6.48
N VAL A 152 9.59 14.59 -7.52
CA VAL A 152 9.92 13.59 -8.54
C VAL A 152 11.19 13.96 -9.30
N GLU A 153 11.33 15.21 -9.75
CA GLU A 153 12.51 15.64 -10.49
C GLU A 153 13.76 15.64 -9.60
N ARG A 154 13.68 16.09 -8.33
CA ARG A 154 14.80 15.98 -7.39
C ARG A 154 15.20 14.54 -7.12
N LEU A 155 14.22 13.66 -6.91
CA LEU A 155 14.51 12.24 -6.69
C LEU A 155 15.17 11.63 -7.93
N LYS A 156 14.74 12.00 -9.14
CA LYS A 156 15.37 11.57 -10.39
C LYS A 156 16.85 11.94 -10.47
N GLU A 157 17.19 13.18 -10.09
CA GLU A 157 18.57 13.64 -10.02
C GLU A 157 19.39 12.80 -9.01
N GLU A 158 18.85 12.57 -7.81
CA GLU A 158 19.51 11.82 -6.75
C GLU A 158 19.68 10.33 -7.04
N LEU A 159 18.81 9.75 -7.87
CA LEU A 159 18.83 8.33 -8.24
C LEU A 159 19.62 8.03 -9.52
N LYS A 160 20.25 9.05 -10.12
CA LYS A 160 21.06 8.88 -11.33
C LYS A 160 22.12 7.80 -11.14
N GLY A 161 22.08 6.78 -11.99
CA GLY A 161 23.00 5.64 -11.95
C GLY A 161 22.59 4.49 -11.03
N PHE A 162 21.40 4.51 -10.42
CA PHE A 162 20.83 3.33 -9.72
C PHE A 162 19.79 2.58 -10.55
N TYR A 163 19.17 3.27 -11.51
CA TYR A 163 18.16 2.77 -12.43
C TYR A 163 18.50 3.17 -13.86
N ASP A 164 18.14 2.34 -14.84
CA ASP A 164 18.19 2.71 -16.26
C ASP A 164 16.93 3.48 -16.66
N GLU A 165 17.08 4.49 -17.51
CA GLU A 165 15.99 5.40 -17.90
C GLU A 165 14.86 4.70 -18.68
N ASP A 166 15.19 3.67 -19.46
CA ASP A 166 14.24 2.91 -20.28
C ASP A 166 13.61 1.69 -19.55
N VAL A 167 14.01 1.44 -18.30
CA VAL A 167 13.56 0.29 -17.52
C VAL A 167 12.51 0.72 -16.50
N ALA A 168 11.29 0.19 -16.67
CA ALA A 168 10.14 0.43 -15.81
C ALA A 168 10.24 -0.30 -14.46
N ALA A 169 10.77 -1.52 -14.47
CA ALA A 169 10.93 -2.31 -13.26
C ALA A 169 12.02 -3.36 -13.43
N TYR A 170 12.57 -3.82 -12.31
CA TYR A 170 13.47 -4.96 -12.24
C TYR A 170 12.78 -6.08 -11.46
N ILE A 171 12.79 -7.30 -11.99
CA ILE A 171 12.38 -8.50 -11.26
C ILE A 171 13.63 -9.08 -10.62
N GLY A 172 13.61 -9.24 -9.31
CA GLY A 172 14.70 -9.80 -8.53
C GLY A 172 14.29 -11.02 -7.71
N SER A 173 15.27 -11.60 -7.03
CA SER A 173 15.09 -12.76 -6.17
C SER A 173 16.14 -12.80 -5.05
N TRP A 174 15.90 -13.64 -4.05
CA TRP A 174 16.92 -14.05 -3.10
C TRP A 174 17.83 -15.11 -3.74
N GLU A 175 19.13 -15.03 -3.48
CA GLU A 175 20.08 -16.12 -3.69
C GLU A 175 20.54 -16.67 -2.36
N VAL A 176 20.75 -17.99 -2.30
CA VAL A 176 21.42 -18.64 -1.17
C VAL A 176 22.65 -19.38 -1.64
N LYS A 177 23.65 -19.47 -0.77
CA LYS A 177 24.83 -20.31 -1.00
C LYS A 177 24.41 -21.76 -0.80
N CYS A 178 24.52 -22.60 -1.83
CA CYS A 178 24.08 -23.99 -1.74
C CYS A 178 24.96 -24.77 -0.74
N PRO A 179 24.38 -25.43 0.28
CA PRO A 179 25.17 -26.16 1.27
C PRO A 179 25.81 -27.44 0.69
N ASN A 180 25.35 -27.93 -0.47
CA ASN A 180 25.89 -29.14 -1.09
C ASN A 180 27.10 -28.86 -2.00
N CYS A 181 27.13 -27.72 -2.69
CA CYS A 181 28.17 -27.41 -3.68
C CYS A 181 28.86 -26.06 -3.48
N GLY A 182 28.50 -25.30 -2.45
CA GLY A 182 29.13 -24.02 -2.08
C GLY A 182 28.83 -22.84 -3.01
N ARG A 183 28.06 -23.04 -4.09
CA ARG A 183 27.80 -22.02 -5.12
C ARG A 183 26.45 -21.34 -4.94
N TRP A 184 26.32 -20.12 -5.46
CA TRP A 184 25.09 -19.31 -5.37
C TRP A 184 24.00 -19.84 -6.30
N THR A 185 22.78 -19.93 -5.78
CA THR A 185 21.59 -20.29 -6.57
C THR A 185 20.44 -19.34 -6.23
N PRO A 186 19.75 -18.76 -7.24
CA PRO A 186 18.54 -17.98 -7.00
C PRO A 186 17.37 -18.87 -6.59
N LEU A 187 16.45 -18.30 -5.81
CA LEU A 187 15.23 -18.92 -5.32
C LEU A 187 14.04 -18.39 -6.12
N VAL A 188 13.76 -18.99 -7.28
CA VAL A 188 12.74 -18.54 -8.21
C VAL A 188 11.44 -19.32 -8.00
N GLY A 189 10.42 -18.62 -7.50
CA GLY A 189 9.08 -19.16 -7.27
C GLY A 189 8.20 -19.18 -8.52
N ASN A 190 8.46 -18.27 -9.46
CA ASN A 190 7.73 -18.12 -10.70
C ASN A 190 8.68 -17.73 -11.84
N TRP A 191 8.73 -18.57 -12.88
CA TRP A 191 9.55 -18.34 -14.07
C TRP A 191 8.84 -17.54 -15.16
N TRP A 192 7.52 -17.35 -15.08
CA TRP A 192 6.75 -16.63 -16.08
C TRP A 192 6.99 -15.12 -16.02
N LEU A 193 7.06 -14.49 -17.19
CA LEU A 193 7.13 -13.05 -17.37
C LEU A 193 5.85 -12.49 -18.02
N ALA A 194 5.24 -13.24 -18.93
CA ALA A 194 3.96 -12.87 -19.55
C ALA A 194 3.15 -14.12 -19.90
N ARG A 195 1.85 -14.07 -19.62
CA ARG A 195 0.81 -15.02 -20.02
C ARG A 195 -0.50 -14.28 -20.27
N VAL A 196 -0.49 -13.41 -21.27
CA VAL A 196 -1.60 -12.53 -21.58
C VAL A 196 -2.52 -13.23 -22.57
N LYS A 197 -3.81 -13.34 -22.22
CA LYS A 197 -4.82 -13.99 -23.05
C LYS A 197 -5.91 -12.98 -23.42
N GLY A 198 -6.10 -12.77 -24.71
CA GLY A 198 -7.17 -11.97 -25.28
C GLY A 198 -8.31 -12.83 -25.84
N ASP A 199 -9.16 -12.21 -26.65
CA ASP A 199 -10.37 -12.84 -27.19
C ASP A 199 -10.05 -13.95 -28.22
N LYS A 200 -8.99 -13.78 -29.01
CA LYS A 200 -8.60 -14.71 -30.08
C LYS A 200 -7.63 -15.80 -29.64
N GLY A 201 -7.04 -15.69 -28.45
CA GLY A 201 -5.95 -16.56 -28.03
C GLY A 201 -4.97 -15.87 -27.09
N TYR A 202 -3.76 -16.39 -26.98
CA TYR A 202 -2.70 -15.71 -26.23
C TYR A 202 -2.13 -14.55 -27.05
N GLU A 203 -2.01 -13.38 -26.42
CA GLU A 203 -1.44 -12.18 -27.04
C GLU A 203 0.05 -12.05 -26.71
N ARG A 204 0.47 -12.52 -25.52
CA ARG A 204 1.86 -12.42 -25.07
C ARG A 204 2.26 -13.64 -24.24
N ILE A 205 3.35 -14.29 -24.63
CA ILE A 205 3.93 -15.40 -23.86
C ILE A 205 5.44 -15.22 -23.74
N ALA A 206 5.91 -15.04 -22.50
CA ALA A 206 7.34 -14.94 -22.19
C ALA A 206 7.66 -15.54 -20.81
N TRP A 207 8.87 -16.10 -20.66
CA TRP A 207 9.37 -16.63 -19.39
C TRP A 207 10.90 -16.55 -19.29
N MET A 208 11.41 -16.68 -18.08
CA MET A 208 12.83 -16.84 -17.76
C MET A 208 13.21 -18.32 -17.81
N LYS A 209 14.45 -18.63 -18.16
CA LYS A 209 15.06 -19.94 -17.89
C LYS A 209 16.47 -19.81 -17.31
N PRO A 210 16.88 -20.73 -16.43
CA PRO A 210 18.24 -20.73 -15.89
C PRO A 210 19.22 -21.23 -16.95
N VAL A 211 20.40 -20.62 -17.02
CA VAL A 211 21.53 -21.07 -17.84
C VAL A 211 22.75 -21.23 -16.95
N VAL A 212 23.40 -22.39 -16.98
CA VAL A 212 24.61 -22.64 -16.17
C VAL A 212 25.82 -22.13 -16.92
N ASN A 213 26.47 -21.09 -16.38
CA ASN A 213 27.67 -20.47 -16.92
C ASN A 213 28.84 -20.72 -15.96
N GLY A 214 29.52 -21.86 -16.12
CA GLY A 214 30.54 -22.31 -15.17
C GLY A 214 29.94 -22.51 -13.78
N ASP A 215 30.40 -21.72 -12.81
CA ASP A 215 29.93 -21.78 -11.42
C ASP A 215 28.79 -20.83 -11.07
N ARG A 216 28.20 -20.16 -12.07
CA ARG A 216 27.10 -19.20 -11.88
C ARG A 216 25.84 -19.64 -12.63
N VAL A 217 24.69 -19.28 -12.06
CA VAL A 217 23.40 -19.36 -12.75
C VAL A 217 23.14 -18.02 -13.44
N GLY A 218 23.12 -18.00 -14.76
CA GLY A 218 22.61 -16.92 -15.58
C GLY A 218 21.10 -17.05 -15.82
N ILE A 219 20.49 -15.98 -16.37
CA ILE A 219 19.09 -15.95 -16.78
C ILE A 219 19.05 -15.68 -18.28
N GLU A 220 18.24 -16.46 -18.99
CA GLU A 220 17.84 -16.18 -20.37
C GLU A 220 16.33 -15.91 -20.42
N VAL A 221 15.92 -14.98 -21.27
CA VAL A 221 14.51 -14.67 -21.53
C VAL A 221 14.08 -15.40 -22.80
N VAL A 222 13.00 -16.17 -22.71
CA VAL A 222 12.31 -16.77 -23.85
C VAL A 222 11.06 -15.95 -24.11
N ASP A 223 11.00 -15.31 -25.27
CA ASP A 223 9.88 -14.48 -25.72
C ASP A 223 9.33 -15.05 -27.02
N LEU A 224 8.22 -15.79 -26.93
CA LEU A 224 7.69 -16.53 -28.08
C LEU A 224 7.15 -15.62 -29.17
N ASN A 225 6.65 -14.43 -28.83
CA ASN A 225 6.21 -13.46 -29.82
C ASN A 225 7.40 -12.98 -30.66
N LYS A 226 8.56 -12.73 -30.05
CA LYS A 226 9.78 -12.39 -30.79
C LYS A 226 10.31 -13.55 -31.62
N MET A 227 10.21 -14.78 -31.11
CA MET A 227 10.75 -15.96 -31.78
C MET A 227 9.88 -16.46 -32.94
N LEU A 228 8.55 -16.45 -32.79
CA LEU A 228 7.61 -17.12 -33.69
C LEU A 228 6.59 -16.17 -34.33
N GLY A 229 6.49 -14.93 -33.83
CA GLY A 229 5.50 -13.95 -34.25
C GLY A 229 4.12 -14.13 -33.59
N ASP A 230 3.37 -13.02 -33.47
CA ASP A 230 2.12 -12.95 -32.72
C ASP A 230 1.05 -13.96 -33.19
N ARG A 231 0.93 -14.15 -34.52
CA ARG A 231 -0.04 -15.11 -35.09
C ARG A 231 0.20 -16.54 -34.64
N ALA A 232 1.44 -16.95 -34.39
CA ALA A 232 1.74 -18.28 -33.87
C ALA A 232 1.37 -18.38 -32.39
N VAL A 233 1.67 -17.33 -31.62
CA VAL A 233 1.37 -17.24 -30.18
C VAL A 233 -0.14 -17.28 -29.91
N GLU A 234 -0.98 -16.69 -30.76
CA GLU A 234 -2.45 -16.75 -30.65
C GLU A 234 -2.96 -18.20 -30.53
N ARG A 235 -2.32 -19.15 -31.22
CA ARG A 235 -2.72 -20.56 -31.23
C ARG A 235 -2.17 -21.39 -30.06
N ALA A 236 -1.37 -20.79 -29.18
CA ALA A 236 -0.71 -21.52 -28.13
C ALA A 236 -1.68 -22.16 -27.13
N LYS A 237 -1.35 -23.38 -26.69
CA LYS A 237 -2.05 -24.09 -25.60
C LYS A 237 -1.08 -24.28 -24.45
N ILE A 238 -1.43 -23.76 -23.28
CA ILE A 238 -0.63 -23.94 -22.06
C ILE A 238 -1.26 -25.06 -21.23
N VAL A 239 -0.49 -26.13 -21.00
CA VAL A 239 -0.88 -27.26 -20.14
C VAL A 239 0.19 -27.45 -19.07
N LYS A 240 -0.13 -27.09 -17.82
CA LYS A 240 0.83 -27.01 -16.71
C LYS A 240 1.99 -26.07 -17.06
N ASN A 241 3.19 -26.60 -17.21
CA ASN A 241 4.43 -25.90 -17.55
C ASN A 241 4.85 -26.11 -19.01
N ARG A 242 3.95 -26.60 -19.87
CA ARG A 242 4.20 -26.78 -21.30
C ARG A 242 3.42 -25.77 -22.11
N VAL A 243 4.09 -25.14 -23.07
CA VAL A 243 3.49 -24.30 -24.10
C VAL A 243 3.56 -25.05 -25.42
N ILE A 244 2.42 -25.38 -25.99
CA ILE A 244 2.31 -26.14 -27.23
C ILE A 244 1.81 -25.19 -28.31
N ILE A 245 2.57 -25.03 -29.39
CA ILE A 245 2.19 -24.27 -30.57
C ILE A 245 2.33 -25.20 -31.77
N ASP A 246 1.20 -25.49 -32.43
CA ASP A 246 1.12 -26.46 -33.53
C ASP A 246 1.77 -27.82 -33.13
N SER A 247 2.95 -28.17 -33.66
CA SER A 247 3.70 -29.39 -33.32
C SER A 247 4.89 -29.17 -32.39
N GLU A 248 5.21 -27.93 -32.03
CA GLU A 248 6.33 -27.59 -31.16
C GLU A 248 5.90 -27.50 -29.70
N GLU A 249 6.73 -28.06 -28.80
CA GLU A 249 6.53 -28.01 -27.35
C GLU A 249 7.69 -27.27 -26.68
N PHE A 250 7.37 -26.21 -25.96
CA PHE A 250 8.29 -25.47 -25.11
C PHE A 250 8.01 -25.78 -23.64
N ARG A 251 9.06 -25.99 -22.85
CA ARG A 251 8.95 -26.25 -21.41
C ARG A 251 9.37 -25.02 -20.61
N VAL A 252 8.45 -24.53 -19.80
CA VAL A 252 8.73 -23.51 -18.79
C VAL A 252 9.30 -24.20 -17.55
N PRO A 253 10.38 -23.69 -16.95
CA PRO A 253 10.93 -24.27 -15.73
C PRO A 253 9.92 -24.27 -14.59
N GLU A 254 10.02 -25.28 -13.72
CA GLU A 254 9.23 -25.35 -12.49
C GLU A 254 9.88 -24.52 -11.38
N SER A 255 9.09 -24.11 -10.39
CA SER A 255 9.63 -23.42 -9.21
C SER A 255 10.76 -24.25 -8.58
N ASN A 256 11.90 -23.63 -8.28
CA ASN A 256 12.97 -24.29 -7.54
C ASN A 256 12.91 -24.00 -6.03
N ILE A 257 11.77 -23.48 -5.55
CA ILE A 257 11.48 -23.17 -4.15
C ILE A 257 10.03 -23.55 -3.79
N GLU A 258 9.87 -24.38 -2.77
CA GLU A 258 8.58 -24.84 -2.23
C GLU A 258 8.56 -24.61 -0.72
N ALA A 259 8.30 -23.36 -0.30
CA ALA A 259 8.36 -22.95 1.11
C ALA A 259 7.44 -23.79 2.04
N ARG A 260 6.26 -24.19 1.56
CA ARG A 260 5.32 -25.05 2.32
C ARG A 260 5.88 -26.43 2.64
N ARG A 261 6.83 -26.92 1.82
CA ARG A 261 7.53 -28.19 2.01
C ARG A 261 8.94 -28.02 2.55
N GLU A 262 9.32 -26.78 2.89
CA GLU A 262 10.66 -26.42 3.36
C GLU A 262 11.75 -27.03 2.46
N GLN A 263 11.60 -26.80 1.15
CA GLN A 263 12.49 -27.36 0.15
C GLN A 263 12.83 -26.33 -0.92
N ALA A 264 14.09 -26.26 -1.30
CA ALA A 264 14.55 -25.64 -2.54
C ALA A 264 15.38 -26.63 -3.35
N VAL A 265 15.68 -26.32 -4.60
CA VAL A 265 16.58 -27.11 -5.46
C VAL A 265 17.65 -26.18 -6.02
N CYS A 266 18.91 -26.57 -5.87
CA CYS A 266 20.03 -25.83 -6.44
C CYS A 266 20.04 -25.96 -7.96
N LEU A 267 20.01 -24.84 -8.69
CA LEU A 267 19.98 -24.83 -10.14
C LEU A 267 21.32 -25.22 -10.79
N LEU A 268 22.39 -25.40 -9.99
CA LEU A 268 23.72 -25.83 -10.47
C LEU A 268 23.98 -27.32 -10.28
N CYS A 269 23.78 -27.83 -9.07
CA CYS A 269 24.05 -29.25 -8.74
C CYS A 269 22.81 -30.13 -8.71
N ASN A 270 21.62 -29.54 -8.90
CA ASN A 270 20.32 -30.19 -8.86
C ASN A 270 20.02 -30.94 -7.55
N GLN A 271 20.78 -30.65 -6.49
CA GLN A 271 20.56 -31.25 -5.17
C GLN A 271 19.49 -30.47 -4.40
N PRO A 272 18.63 -31.16 -3.63
CA PRO A 272 17.69 -30.52 -2.74
C PRO A 272 18.43 -29.74 -1.63
N ILE A 273 17.85 -28.61 -1.23
CA ILE A 273 18.26 -27.77 -0.11
C ILE A 273 17.10 -27.80 0.89
N LYS A 274 17.29 -28.50 2.01
CA LYS A 274 16.26 -28.73 3.03
C LYS A 274 16.75 -28.24 4.38
N TYR A 275 17.10 -29.15 5.29
CA TYR A 275 17.31 -28.82 6.68
C TYR A 275 18.77 -28.53 7.00
N TYR A 276 18.99 -27.71 8.01
CA TYR A 276 20.29 -27.33 8.51
C TYR A 276 20.33 -27.52 10.02
N ASP A 277 21.38 -28.19 10.45
CA ASP A 277 21.76 -28.28 11.85
C ASP A 277 22.71 -27.12 12.15
N ALA A 278 22.25 -26.16 12.95
CA ALA A 278 23.04 -24.98 13.27
C ALA A 278 24.16 -25.26 14.28
N GLU A 279 24.09 -26.35 15.03
CA GLU A 279 25.11 -26.74 16.01
C GLU A 279 26.24 -27.50 15.32
N ASP A 280 25.89 -28.47 14.49
CA ASP A 280 26.85 -29.31 13.76
C ASP A 280 27.32 -28.71 12.42
N GLY A 281 26.69 -27.63 11.96
CA GLY A 281 26.97 -27.00 10.67
C GLY A 281 26.64 -27.86 9.44
N ARG A 282 25.88 -28.95 9.61
CA ARG A 282 25.59 -29.95 8.58
C ARG A 282 24.24 -29.72 7.89
N HIS A 283 24.21 -29.97 6.57
CA HIS A 283 22.99 -29.99 5.78
C HIS A 283 22.37 -31.39 5.75
N VAL A 284 21.06 -31.47 5.98
CA VAL A 284 20.32 -32.72 6.19
C VAL A 284 19.09 -32.76 5.28
N ILE A 285 18.95 -33.86 4.51
CA ILE A 285 17.80 -34.05 3.61
C ILE A 285 16.61 -34.68 4.33
N LYS A 286 16.87 -35.65 5.20
CA LYS A 286 15.87 -36.38 5.98
C LYS A 286 16.22 -36.27 7.46
N PRO A 287 15.46 -35.49 8.26
CA PRO A 287 15.73 -35.36 9.68
C PRO A 287 15.58 -36.72 10.39
N GLY A 288 16.47 -36.99 11.33
CA GLY A 288 16.32 -38.07 12.30
C GLY A 288 15.16 -37.81 13.27
N LYS A 289 14.68 -38.87 13.94
CA LYS A 289 13.60 -38.74 14.92
C LYS A 289 14.09 -37.89 16.11
N GLY A 290 13.46 -36.73 16.32
CA GLY A 290 13.75 -35.83 17.44
C GLY A 290 14.80 -34.75 17.15
N GLU A 291 15.39 -34.70 15.94
CA GLU A 291 16.30 -33.62 15.56
C GLU A 291 15.56 -32.27 15.43
N LYS A 292 16.09 -31.22 16.05
CA LYS A 292 15.56 -29.85 15.95
C LYS A 292 16.28 -29.08 14.84
N LEU A 293 15.96 -29.39 13.59
CA LEU A 293 16.60 -28.74 12.44
C LEU A 293 15.81 -27.50 11.99
N LYS A 294 16.52 -26.51 11.45
CA LYS A 294 15.91 -25.35 10.78
C LYS A 294 15.89 -25.59 9.27
N TRP A 295 14.87 -25.09 8.57
CA TRP A 295 14.94 -25.03 7.11
C TRP A 295 16.09 -24.09 6.66
N TYR A 296 17.00 -24.58 5.81
CA TYR A 296 18.24 -23.89 5.43
C TYR A 296 17.98 -22.50 4.82
N VAL A 297 16.99 -22.37 3.94
CA VAL A 297 16.66 -21.05 3.35
C VAL A 297 16.23 -20.07 4.43
N LYS A 298 15.39 -20.51 5.37
CA LYS A 298 14.98 -19.69 6.52
C LYS A 298 16.17 -19.29 7.38
N TYR A 299 17.08 -20.23 7.66
CA TYR A 299 18.32 -19.97 8.39
C TYR A 299 19.20 -18.94 7.67
N ALA A 300 19.51 -19.15 6.39
CA ALA A 300 20.36 -18.28 5.59
C ALA A 300 19.80 -16.84 5.49
N LEU A 301 18.49 -16.69 5.29
CA LEU A 301 17.85 -15.37 5.27
C LEU A 301 17.83 -14.73 6.66
N SER A 302 17.68 -15.51 7.74
CA SER A 302 17.74 -14.96 9.10
C SER A 302 19.14 -14.41 9.39
N ARG A 303 20.20 -15.15 9.02
CA ARG A 303 21.59 -14.69 9.12
C ARG A 303 21.84 -13.40 8.33
N TYR A 304 21.32 -13.31 7.10
CA TYR A 304 21.39 -12.08 6.31
C TYR A 304 20.76 -10.89 7.05
N ASN A 305 19.58 -11.09 7.64
CA ASN A 305 18.89 -10.04 8.39
C ASN A 305 19.53 -9.72 9.76
N GLU A 306 20.42 -10.58 10.25
CA GLU A 306 21.31 -10.34 11.40
C GLU A 306 22.63 -9.64 10.98
N GLY A 307 22.83 -9.37 9.69
CA GLY A 307 24.01 -8.68 9.15
C GLY A 307 25.07 -9.60 8.54
N ASP A 308 24.80 -10.91 8.42
CA ASP A 308 25.70 -11.92 7.85
C ASP A 308 25.22 -12.35 6.45
N ASP A 309 25.82 -11.74 5.41
CA ASP A 309 25.49 -11.99 4.00
C ASP A 309 26.24 -13.16 3.36
N SER A 310 26.99 -13.94 4.16
CA SER A 310 27.81 -15.04 3.65
C SER A 310 27.01 -16.21 3.06
N LEU A 311 25.72 -16.32 3.45
CA LEU A 311 24.83 -17.43 3.08
C LEU A 311 23.65 -17.02 2.21
N ALA A 312 23.27 -15.74 2.21
CA ALA A 312 22.17 -15.23 1.40
C ALA A 312 22.47 -13.83 0.87
N ARG A 313 21.93 -13.50 -0.29
CA ARG A 313 22.00 -12.16 -0.88
C ARG A 313 20.80 -11.90 -1.79
N GLN A 314 20.65 -10.67 -2.23
CA GLN A 314 19.62 -10.27 -3.18
C GLN A 314 20.24 -10.10 -4.57
N ARG A 315 19.50 -10.42 -5.63
CA ARG A 315 19.98 -10.36 -7.02
C ARG A 315 18.88 -9.91 -7.98
N LEU A 316 19.23 -9.09 -8.96
CA LEU A 316 18.33 -8.73 -10.07
C LEU A 316 18.40 -9.80 -11.17
N LEU A 317 17.25 -10.20 -11.71
CA LEU A 317 17.15 -11.26 -12.72
C LEU A 317 16.80 -10.72 -14.10
N VAL A 318 15.78 -9.86 -14.19
CA VAL A 318 15.22 -9.36 -15.46
C VAL A 318 14.86 -7.89 -15.35
N LYS A 319 15.15 -7.13 -16.41
CA LYS A 319 14.67 -5.77 -16.65
C LYS A 319 13.37 -5.83 -17.43
N VAL A 320 12.40 -5.03 -17.04
CA VAL A 320 11.13 -4.83 -17.75
C VAL A 320 11.13 -3.43 -18.34
N LYS A 321 11.10 -3.33 -19.67
CA LYS A 321 10.99 -2.04 -20.37
C LYS A 321 9.55 -1.78 -20.76
N GLN A 322 9.13 -0.52 -20.69
CA GLN A 322 7.76 -0.09 -21.06
C GLN A 322 7.78 0.86 -22.26
N GLY A 323 6.75 0.77 -23.09
CA GLY A 323 6.71 1.25 -24.47
C GLY A 323 6.18 0.10 -25.34
N GLU A 324 7.09 -0.61 -26.00
CA GLU A 324 6.86 -2.01 -26.39
C GLU A 324 7.28 -2.91 -25.21
N LEU A 325 6.37 -3.70 -24.65
CA LEU A 325 6.66 -4.53 -23.48
C LEU A 325 7.80 -5.51 -23.78
N GLU A 326 8.97 -5.27 -23.22
CA GLU A 326 10.19 -6.04 -23.46
C GLU A 326 10.82 -6.52 -22.15
N PHE A 327 11.38 -7.72 -22.21
CA PHE A 327 12.10 -8.34 -21.10
C PHE A 327 13.54 -8.62 -21.51
N GLU A 328 14.49 -8.20 -20.67
CA GLU A 328 15.92 -8.43 -20.87
C GLU A 328 16.54 -9.02 -19.60
N PRO A 329 17.48 -9.98 -19.69
CA PRO A 329 18.20 -10.44 -18.52
C PRO A 329 19.05 -9.30 -17.91
N CYS A 330 19.13 -9.26 -16.57
CA CYS A 330 20.03 -8.35 -15.88
C CYS A 330 21.50 -8.77 -16.07
N THR A 331 22.37 -7.78 -16.23
CA THR A 331 23.82 -7.93 -16.41
C THR A 331 24.57 -7.73 -15.08
N GLU A 332 25.89 -7.95 -15.07
CA GLU A 332 26.72 -7.62 -13.90
C GLU A 332 26.69 -6.12 -13.57
N LYS A 333 26.59 -5.24 -14.59
CA LYS A 333 26.39 -3.79 -14.38
C LYS A 333 25.12 -3.47 -13.61
N ASP A 334 24.07 -4.27 -13.78
CA ASP A 334 22.82 -4.08 -13.02
C ASP A 334 22.98 -4.51 -11.57
N GLN A 335 23.77 -5.55 -11.30
CA GLN A 335 24.12 -5.94 -9.93
C GLN A 335 24.99 -4.89 -9.25
N GLU A 336 25.94 -4.28 -9.97
CA GLU A 336 26.78 -3.18 -9.45
C GLU A 336 25.93 -1.99 -8.96
N LYS A 337 24.81 -1.68 -9.62
CA LYS A 337 23.86 -0.65 -9.15
C LYS A 337 23.20 -1.02 -7.83
N LEU A 338 22.83 -2.30 -7.66
CA LEU A 338 22.27 -2.82 -6.41
C LEU A 338 23.30 -2.78 -5.28
N GLU A 339 24.54 -3.16 -5.56
CA GLU A 339 25.64 -3.13 -4.59
C GLU A 339 26.05 -1.70 -4.21
N LYS A 340 26.09 -0.78 -5.18
CA LYS A 340 26.27 0.65 -4.89
C LYS A 340 25.21 1.17 -3.91
N ALA A 341 23.95 0.76 -4.08
CA ALA A 341 22.89 1.15 -3.15
C ALA A 341 23.06 0.50 -1.78
N ARG A 342 23.58 -0.74 -1.72
CA ARG A 342 23.91 -1.42 -0.45
C ARG A 342 24.94 -0.64 0.36
N GLU A 343 25.99 -0.14 -0.29
CA GLU A 343 27.01 0.67 0.38
C GLU A 343 26.44 1.99 0.92
N GLU A 344 25.57 2.66 0.16
CA GLU A 344 24.88 3.87 0.66
C GLU A 344 23.96 3.56 1.84
N VAL A 345 23.18 2.47 1.78
CA VAL A 345 22.34 2.03 2.89
C VAL A 345 23.18 1.70 4.13
N LYS A 346 24.33 1.05 3.96
CA LYS A 346 25.24 0.75 5.07
C LYS A 346 25.68 2.03 5.80
N LYS A 347 26.02 3.09 5.06
CA LYS A 347 26.35 4.41 5.65
C LYS A 347 25.17 4.99 6.44
N LEU A 348 23.95 4.91 5.90
CA LEU A 348 22.74 5.36 6.61
C LEU A 348 22.54 4.58 7.92
N LEU A 349 22.76 3.26 7.89
CA LEU A 349 22.64 2.40 9.06
C LEU A 349 23.72 2.74 10.11
N GLU A 350 24.97 2.91 9.71
CA GLU A 350 26.09 3.28 10.58
C GLU A 350 25.92 4.67 11.21
N ALA A 351 25.36 5.62 10.46
CA ALA A 351 25.02 6.95 10.94
C ALA A 351 23.78 6.96 11.87
N ASN A 352 23.12 5.81 12.04
CA ASN A 352 21.83 5.70 12.72
C ASN A 352 20.81 6.72 12.20
N ASP A 353 20.72 6.85 10.87
CA ASP A 353 19.85 7.84 10.22
C ASP A 353 18.38 7.60 10.63
N PRO A 354 17.68 8.61 11.20
CA PRO A 354 16.33 8.45 11.73
C PRO A 354 15.29 8.15 10.64
N ASP A 355 15.62 8.42 9.38
CA ASP A 355 14.72 8.17 8.25
C ASP A 355 14.73 6.69 7.81
N VAL A 356 15.61 5.84 8.38
CA VAL A 356 15.54 4.39 8.23
C VAL A 356 14.54 3.79 9.24
N PRO A 357 13.48 3.06 8.81
CA PRO A 357 12.48 2.49 9.69
C PRO A 357 12.97 1.23 10.42
N ARG A 358 13.75 1.44 11.48
CA ARG A 358 14.20 0.42 12.44
C ARG A 358 13.13 0.00 13.47
N ASP A 359 11.92 0.54 13.34
CA ASP A 359 10.80 0.16 14.19
C ASP A 359 10.49 -1.35 14.05
N PHE A 360 10.14 -2.01 15.15
CA PHE A 360 9.92 -3.46 15.16
C PHE A 360 8.58 -3.84 14.52
N ILE A 361 8.58 -4.98 13.84
CA ILE A 361 7.37 -5.65 13.40
C ILE A 361 6.85 -6.50 14.56
N SER A 362 5.53 -6.52 14.77
CA SER A 362 4.88 -7.33 15.81
C SER A 362 5.31 -8.82 15.74
N PRO A 363 5.98 -9.35 16.77
CA PRO A 363 6.63 -10.66 16.70
C PRO A 363 5.65 -11.83 16.69
N TYR A 364 4.43 -11.62 17.18
CA TYR A 364 3.38 -12.64 17.24
C TYR A 364 2.58 -12.78 15.94
N SER A 365 2.77 -11.89 14.97
CA SER A 365 1.98 -11.78 13.74
C SER A 365 2.30 -12.81 12.67
N VAL A 366 2.88 -13.96 13.05
CA VAL A 366 3.43 -14.99 12.15
C VAL A 366 2.41 -15.60 11.17
N ARG A 367 1.11 -15.39 11.40
CA ARG A 367 0.02 -15.88 10.55
C ARG A 367 -0.31 -14.98 9.36
N TYR A 368 0.07 -13.70 9.43
CA TYR A 368 -0.24 -12.71 8.39
C TYR A 368 0.97 -11.87 7.98
N LEU A 369 2.04 -11.77 8.79
CA LEU A 369 3.32 -11.16 8.46
C LEU A 369 4.40 -12.24 8.31
N PHE A 370 4.40 -12.95 7.18
CA PHE A 370 5.32 -14.07 6.92
C PHE A 370 6.82 -13.70 6.91
N PRO A 371 7.25 -12.49 6.50
CA PRO A 371 8.67 -12.11 6.50
C PRO A 371 9.39 -12.26 7.84
N ILE A 372 8.69 -12.10 8.97
CA ILE A 372 9.28 -12.22 10.31
C ILE A 372 9.84 -13.64 10.55
N LEU A 373 9.26 -14.66 9.90
CA LEU A 373 9.75 -16.03 9.97
C LEU A 373 11.13 -16.20 9.33
N TYR A 374 11.62 -15.21 8.58
CA TYR A 374 12.91 -15.21 7.87
C TYR A 374 13.89 -14.17 8.45
N GLY A 375 13.64 -13.68 9.66
CA GLY A 375 14.49 -12.71 10.37
C GLY A 375 14.24 -11.25 10.02
N MET A 376 13.25 -10.94 9.17
CA MET A 376 12.85 -9.56 8.86
C MET A 376 11.98 -9.02 9.99
N THR A 377 12.60 -8.62 11.10
CA THR A 377 11.92 -8.19 12.33
C THR A 377 11.75 -6.68 12.47
N GLU A 378 12.31 -5.90 11.55
CA GLU A 378 12.25 -4.43 11.51
C GLU A 378 11.77 -4.01 10.13
N TRP A 379 10.99 -2.93 10.04
CA TRP A 379 10.31 -2.55 8.79
C TRP A 379 11.26 -2.29 7.62
N TYR A 380 12.46 -1.71 7.86
CA TYR A 380 13.44 -1.46 6.79
C TYR A 380 13.96 -2.73 6.11
N LYS A 381 13.83 -3.90 6.75
CA LYS A 381 14.30 -5.20 6.21
C LYS A 381 13.38 -5.76 5.11
N LEU A 382 12.21 -5.16 4.90
CA LEU A 382 11.27 -5.52 3.84
C LEU A 382 11.64 -4.91 2.47
N PHE A 383 12.81 -4.25 2.36
CA PHE A 383 13.22 -3.52 1.18
C PHE A 383 14.59 -3.99 0.71
N ASN A 384 14.79 -4.07 -0.61
CA ASN A 384 16.15 -4.20 -1.15
C ASN A 384 16.91 -2.86 -1.01
N PRO A 385 18.25 -2.84 -1.13
CA PRO A 385 19.03 -1.62 -0.95
C PRO A 385 18.62 -0.43 -1.82
N ARG A 386 18.25 -0.64 -3.09
CA ARG A 386 17.79 0.45 -3.98
C ARG A 386 16.43 1.00 -3.54
N GLN A 387 15.52 0.10 -3.15
CA GLN A 387 14.20 0.48 -2.64
C GLN A 387 14.34 1.30 -1.36
N LEU A 388 15.09 0.80 -0.38
CA LEU A 388 15.30 1.51 0.90
C LEU A 388 15.96 2.87 0.71
N LEU A 389 17.05 2.93 -0.09
CA LEU A 389 17.74 4.19 -0.38
C LEU A 389 16.78 5.20 -1.04
N THR A 390 15.98 4.75 -2.01
CA THR A 390 14.99 5.58 -2.70
C THR A 390 13.96 6.14 -1.73
N LEU A 391 13.44 5.31 -0.83
CA LEU A 391 12.41 5.71 0.13
C LEU A 391 12.95 6.70 1.18
N VAL A 392 14.17 6.50 1.68
CA VAL A 392 14.82 7.45 2.61
C VAL A 392 15.04 8.81 1.93
N LYS A 393 15.52 8.82 0.69
CA LYS A 393 15.69 10.06 -0.08
C LYS A 393 14.36 10.78 -0.31
N LEU A 394 13.33 10.02 -0.68
CA LEU A 394 11.99 10.55 -0.89
C LEU A 394 11.40 11.18 0.39
N VAL A 395 11.57 10.55 1.56
CA VAL A 395 11.17 11.12 2.86
C VAL A 395 11.83 12.49 3.09
N LYS A 396 13.14 12.59 2.86
CA LYS A 396 13.90 13.84 3.05
C LYS A 396 13.41 14.94 2.12
N LEU A 397 13.17 14.62 0.85
CA LEU A 397 12.63 15.56 -0.13
C LEU A 397 11.21 16.02 0.21
N ILE A 398 10.34 15.13 0.72
CA ILE A 398 8.99 15.51 1.16
C ILE A 398 9.04 16.48 2.34
N ARG A 399 9.91 16.22 3.33
CA ARG A 399 10.12 17.11 4.47
C ARG A 399 10.65 18.47 4.02
N GLU A 400 11.58 18.49 3.06
CA GLU A 400 12.10 19.73 2.48
C GLU A 400 11.01 20.52 1.76
N ALA A 401 10.21 19.85 0.91
CA ALA A 401 9.08 20.46 0.24
C ALA A 401 8.12 21.11 1.24
N GLY A 402 7.78 20.44 2.34
CA GLY A 402 6.92 20.99 3.39
C GLY A 402 7.43 22.31 3.97
N LYS A 403 8.75 22.45 4.19
CA LYS A 403 9.37 23.70 4.68
C LYS A 403 9.31 24.81 3.62
N GLN A 404 9.59 24.48 2.37
CA GLN A 404 9.55 25.46 1.29
C GLN A 404 8.12 25.92 0.98
N ILE A 405 7.12 25.03 1.05
CA ILE A 405 5.70 25.40 0.91
C ILE A 405 5.30 26.41 1.99
N GLU A 406 5.64 26.14 3.25
CA GLU A 406 5.33 27.05 4.35
C GLU A 406 5.94 28.44 4.11
N GLN A 407 7.22 28.48 3.75
CA GLN A 407 7.90 29.74 3.44
C GLN A 407 7.24 30.47 2.26
N GLU A 408 6.99 29.77 1.15
CA GLU A 408 6.33 30.32 -0.04
C GLU A 408 4.96 30.91 0.32
N LYS A 409 4.18 30.24 1.17
CA LYS A 409 2.85 30.74 1.54
C LYS A 409 2.89 31.95 2.47
N VAL A 410 3.90 32.06 3.33
CA VAL A 410 4.15 33.29 4.09
C VAL A 410 4.50 34.44 3.15
N GLU A 411 5.35 34.19 2.14
CA GLU A 411 5.72 35.18 1.13
C GLU A 411 4.53 35.60 0.24
N GLU A 412 3.58 34.69 -0.02
CA GLU A 412 2.30 34.97 -0.67
C GLU A 412 1.30 35.74 0.23
N GLY A 413 1.65 36.02 1.49
CA GLY A 413 0.88 36.87 2.41
C GLY A 413 -0.01 36.14 3.41
N LEU A 414 0.07 34.80 3.52
CA LEU A 414 -0.61 34.06 4.60
C LEU A 414 0.10 34.32 5.93
N SER A 415 -0.65 34.29 7.04
CA SER A 415 -0.03 34.26 8.37
C SER A 415 0.80 32.98 8.54
N LYS A 416 1.78 32.99 9.47
CA LYS A 416 2.61 31.80 9.75
C LYS A 416 1.77 30.58 10.11
N GLU A 417 0.69 30.75 10.86
CA GLU A 417 -0.18 29.64 11.26
C GLU A 417 -0.99 29.08 10.07
N GLU A 418 -1.52 29.95 9.21
CA GLU A 418 -2.25 29.53 8.01
C GLU A 418 -1.33 28.86 7.00
N ALA A 419 -0.14 29.43 6.79
CA ALA A 419 0.89 28.85 5.93
C ALA A 419 1.33 27.47 6.44
N PHE A 420 1.54 27.32 7.75
CA PHE A 420 1.87 26.04 8.38
C PHE A 420 0.77 24.99 8.16
N LYS A 421 -0.50 25.34 8.43
CA LYS A 421 -1.65 24.44 8.21
C LYS A 421 -1.83 24.07 6.73
N TYR A 422 -1.55 25.01 5.82
CA TYR A 422 -1.60 24.75 4.39
C TYR A 422 -0.45 23.83 3.94
N ALA A 423 0.76 24.07 4.44
CA ALA A 423 1.92 23.23 4.18
C ALA A 423 1.71 21.81 4.72
N GLU A 424 1.11 21.64 5.90
CA GLU A 424 0.70 20.35 6.44
C GLU A 424 -0.22 19.61 5.46
N ALA A 425 -1.23 20.30 4.91
CA ALA A 425 -2.18 19.70 3.97
C ALA A 425 -1.46 19.19 2.71
N VAL A 426 -0.67 20.04 2.04
CA VAL A 426 0.06 19.65 0.82
C VAL A 426 1.06 18.52 1.12
N THR A 427 1.83 18.63 2.20
CA THR A 427 2.82 17.63 2.61
C THR A 427 2.17 16.29 2.96
N THR A 428 0.96 16.29 3.53
CA THR A 428 0.21 15.06 3.79
C THR A 428 -0.12 14.31 2.51
N TYR A 429 -0.50 15.00 1.43
CA TYR A 429 -0.69 14.35 0.12
C TYR A 429 0.60 13.80 -0.46
N LEU A 430 1.74 14.48 -0.28
CA LEU A 430 3.06 13.96 -0.68
C LEU A 430 3.45 12.73 0.16
N ALA A 431 3.14 12.71 1.45
CA ALA A 431 3.34 11.56 2.33
C ALA A 431 2.42 10.37 1.96
N MET A 432 1.19 10.64 1.53
CA MET A 432 0.30 9.62 0.98
C MET A 432 0.79 9.07 -0.36
N MET A 433 1.35 9.93 -1.22
CA MET A 433 2.04 9.50 -2.45
C MET A 433 3.19 8.55 -2.12
N LEU A 434 4.00 8.85 -1.10
CA LEU A 434 5.03 7.94 -0.57
C LEU A 434 4.42 6.61 -0.08
N ALA A 435 3.36 6.64 0.73
CA ALA A 435 2.71 5.43 1.23
C ALA A 435 2.20 4.52 0.10
N ASN A 436 1.63 5.11 -0.96
CA ASN A 436 1.21 4.37 -2.16
C ASN A 436 2.41 3.75 -2.90
N PHE A 437 3.51 4.51 -3.02
CA PHE A 437 4.72 4.05 -3.68
C PHE A 437 5.37 2.89 -2.90
N VAL A 438 5.47 3.00 -1.57
CA VAL A 438 5.95 1.94 -0.67
C VAL A 438 5.19 0.62 -0.89
N ASP A 439 3.88 0.67 -1.06
CA ASP A 439 3.05 -0.51 -1.34
C ASP A 439 3.46 -1.24 -2.63
N PHE A 440 3.96 -0.51 -3.62
CA PHE A 440 4.49 -1.06 -4.87
C PHE A 440 6.02 -1.26 -4.85
N ASN A 441 6.72 -0.97 -3.76
CA ASN A 441 8.17 -0.94 -3.76
C ASN A 441 8.75 -1.58 -2.50
N SER A 442 8.48 -2.87 -2.30
CA SER A 442 9.05 -3.73 -1.25
C SER A 442 9.53 -5.07 -1.83
N LEU A 443 10.18 -5.89 -1.02
CA LEU A 443 10.54 -7.28 -1.32
C LEU A 443 9.32 -8.23 -1.34
N ASN A 444 8.13 -7.72 -1.01
CA ASN A 444 6.90 -8.48 -0.90
C ASN A 444 5.91 -8.16 -2.03
N THR A 445 6.32 -7.33 -2.97
CA THR A 445 5.64 -7.16 -4.26
C THR A 445 5.90 -8.34 -5.17
N HIS A 446 5.11 -8.48 -6.22
CA HIS A 446 5.36 -9.48 -7.25
C HIS A 446 4.96 -8.96 -8.63
N TRP A 447 5.61 -9.53 -9.64
CA TRP A 447 5.25 -9.35 -11.03
C TRP A 447 4.05 -10.21 -11.40
N GLU A 448 2.96 -9.60 -11.86
CA GLU A 448 1.75 -10.30 -12.29
C GLU A 448 1.75 -10.44 -13.81
N VAL A 449 1.66 -11.69 -14.26
CA VAL A 449 2.00 -12.09 -15.63
C VAL A 449 0.85 -11.98 -16.62
N VAL A 450 -0.40 -11.82 -16.17
CA VAL A 450 -1.56 -11.68 -17.03
C VAL A 450 -1.74 -10.22 -17.47
N TRP A 451 -1.50 -9.29 -16.57
CA TRP A 451 -1.57 -7.85 -16.83
C TRP A 451 -0.19 -7.25 -17.11
N CYS A 452 0.90 -8.00 -16.89
CA CYS A 452 2.27 -7.52 -17.00
C CYS A 452 2.48 -6.24 -16.19
N THR A 453 2.05 -6.27 -14.93
CA THR A 453 2.13 -5.14 -14.00
C THR A 453 2.70 -5.57 -12.67
N ASN A 454 3.29 -4.62 -11.96
CA ASN A 454 3.66 -4.81 -10.57
C ASN A 454 2.40 -4.84 -9.68
N LYS A 455 2.38 -5.71 -8.66
CA LYS A 455 1.29 -5.78 -7.68
C LYS A 455 1.75 -5.37 -6.30
N ARG A 456 0.77 -4.85 -5.56
CA ARG A 456 0.89 -4.28 -4.22
C ARG A 456 1.32 -5.31 -3.18
N THR A 457 2.07 -4.85 -2.19
CA THR A 457 2.46 -5.59 -0.98
C THR A 457 1.22 -5.93 -0.15
N MET A 458 0.31 -4.97 -0.01
CA MET A 458 -0.87 -5.03 0.83
C MET A 458 -2.11 -5.57 0.11
N ALA A 459 -1.92 -6.25 -1.03
CA ALA A 459 -3.01 -6.78 -1.87
C ALA A 459 -3.88 -7.84 -1.17
N VAL A 460 -3.39 -8.41 -0.07
CA VAL A 460 -4.11 -9.40 0.75
C VAL A 460 -4.16 -8.90 2.21
N ARG A 461 -4.88 -9.63 3.07
CA ARG A 461 -5.00 -9.33 4.50
C ARG A 461 -3.76 -9.83 5.27
N GLY A 462 -2.58 -9.38 4.82
CA GLY A 462 -1.27 -9.83 5.28
C GLY A 462 -0.14 -9.44 4.31
N ILE A 463 1.10 -9.64 4.74
CA ILE A 463 2.31 -9.54 3.92
C ILE A 463 2.88 -10.94 3.74
N ALA A 464 2.79 -11.45 2.51
CA ALA A 464 3.33 -12.76 2.16
C ALA A 464 4.82 -12.67 1.79
N MET A 465 5.58 -13.72 2.07
CA MET A 465 6.96 -13.85 1.57
C MET A 465 6.94 -14.07 0.06
N MET A 466 7.66 -13.24 -0.69
CA MET A 466 7.81 -13.38 -2.15
C MET A 466 9.22 -13.83 -2.51
N TRP A 467 9.31 -14.75 -3.48
CA TRP A 467 10.57 -15.31 -3.99
C TRP A 467 11.04 -14.60 -5.26
N ASN A 468 10.10 -13.98 -5.97
CA ASN A 468 10.33 -13.06 -7.06
C ASN A 468 9.70 -11.72 -6.66
N TRP A 469 10.54 -10.73 -6.37
CA TRP A 469 10.11 -9.39 -5.99
C TRP A 469 10.31 -8.42 -7.15
N CYS A 470 9.62 -7.29 -7.08
CA CYS A 470 9.64 -6.27 -8.11
C CYS A 470 10.16 -4.94 -7.55
N ASP A 471 11.17 -4.39 -8.20
CA ASP A 471 11.79 -3.11 -7.90
C ASP A 471 11.44 -2.12 -9.01
N VAL A 472 10.36 -1.36 -8.79
CA VAL A 472 9.83 -0.41 -9.76
C VAL A 472 10.71 0.83 -9.83
N ASN A 473 11.04 1.26 -11.04
CA ASN A 473 11.73 2.52 -11.26
C ASN A 473 10.78 3.68 -10.92
N PRO A 474 11.11 4.53 -9.92
CA PRO A 474 10.21 5.56 -9.42
C PRO A 474 9.82 6.61 -10.46
N VAL A 475 10.68 6.85 -11.47
CA VAL A 475 10.56 8.00 -12.39
C VAL A 475 10.06 7.61 -13.78
N THR A 476 9.56 6.39 -13.95
CA THR A 476 8.92 5.94 -15.20
C THR A 476 7.40 6.11 -15.12
N ASN A 477 6.68 5.94 -16.24
CA ASN A 477 5.21 5.96 -16.25
C ASN A 477 4.56 4.60 -15.93
N ALA A 478 5.27 3.75 -15.18
CA ALA A 478 4.84 2.40 -14.85
C ALA A 478 3.80 2.35 -13.73
N THR A 479 2.96 1.31 -13.73
CA THR A 479 2.09 1.03 -12.58
C THR A 479 2.94 0.87 -11.31
N GLY A 480 2.65 1.70 -10.30
CA GLY A 480 3.37 1.72 -9.04
C GLY A 480 4.62 2.59 -9.02
N SER A 481 4.93 3.32 -10.10
CA SER A 481 5.97 4.36 -10.06
C SER A 481 5.51 5.57 -9.24
N LEU A 482 6.45 6.41 -8.82
CA LEU A 482 6.15 7.63 -8.07
C LEU A 482 5.33 8.61 -8.91
N ILE A 483 5.64 8.76 -10.21
CA ILE A 483 4.86 9.57 -11.16
C ILE A 483 3.40 9.11 -11.22
N LYS A 484 3.16 7.79 -11.24
CA LYS A 484 1.79 7.27 -11.27
C LYS A 484 1.07 7.48 -9.93
N CYS A 485 1.79 7.37 -8.80
CA CYS A 485 1.25 7.69 -7.48
C CYS A 485 0.86 9.19 -7.36
N LEU A 486 1.65 10.10 -7.93
CA LEU A 486 1.31 11.52 -8.01
C LEU A 486 0.06 11.75 -8.86
N THR A 487 0.01 11.14 -10.04
CA THR A 487 -1.17 11.24 -10.94
C THR A 487 -2.43 10.77 -10.23
N ASN A 488 -2.38 9.63 -9.52
CA ASN A 488 -3.52 9.13 -8.76
C ASN A 488 -3.95 10.11 -7.66
N SER A 489 -3.01 10.80 -7.01
CA SER A 489 -3.31 11.83 -6.00
C SER A 489 -4.02 13.04 -6.60
N ILE A 490 -3.58 13.50 -7.77
CA ILE A 490 -4.20 14.63 -8.51
C ILE A 490 -5.60 14.26 -9.01
N ASP A 491 -5.77 13.06 -9.58
CA ASP A 491 -7.07 12.55 -10.03
C ASP A 491 -8.06 12.43 -8.86
N SER A 492 -7.54 12.06 -7.69
CA SER A 492 -8.31 11.96 -6.45
C SER A 492 -8.74 13.31 -5.94
N LEU A 493 -7.84 14.29 -5.89
CA LEU A 493 -8.14 15.68 -5.53
C LEU A 493 -9.18 16.28 -6.47
N SER A 494 -9.04 16.04 -7.78
CA SER A 494 -10.02 16.46 -8.79
C SER A 494 -11.41 15.85 -8.58
N TYR A 495 -11.49 14.70 -7.91
CA TYR A 495 -12.75 14.05 -7.56
C TYR A 495 -13.35 14.58 -6.24
N ILE A 496 -12.53 14.73 -5.18
CA ILE A 496 -13.02 15.08 -3.83
C ILE A 496 -13.16 16.58 -3.58
N VAL A 497 -12.31 17.42 -4.18
CA VAL A 497 -12.37 18.89 -4.00
C VAL A 497 -13.74 19.45 -4.40
N PRO A 498 -14.33 19.11 -5.57
CA PRO A 498 -15.67 19.58 -5.91
C PRO A 498 -16.75 19.06 -4.96
N ILE A 499 -16.57 17.89 -4.37
CA ILE A 499 -17.53 17.31 -3.41
C ILE A 499 -17.55 18.14 -2.12
N ILE A 500 -16.36 18.44 -1.58
CA ILE A 500 -16.22 19.18 -0.33
C ILE A 500 -16.51 20.68 -0.52
N ASN A 501 -16.05 21.30 -1.61
CA ASN A 501 -16.32 22.73 -1.84
C ASN A 501 -17.79 23.03 -2.18
N ASN A 502 -18.50 22.14 -2.89
CA ASN A 502 -19.95 22.32 -3.10
C ASN A 502 -20.77 22.13 -1.80
N THR A 503 -20.13 21.62 -0.74
CA THR A 503 -20.72 21.52 0.60
C THR A 503 -20.15 22.58 1.55
N SER A 504 -19.25 23.44 1.09
CA SER A 504 -18.68 24.54 1.86
C SER A 504 -18.62 25.79 0.98
N SER A 505 -19.79 26.38 0.68
CA SER A 505 -19.86 27.73 0.09
C SER A 505 -19.32 28.74 1.09
N PHE A 506 -18.00 28.89 1.12
CA PHE A 506 -17.30 29.94 1.84
C PHE A 506 -17.41 31.24 1.04
N SER A 507 -18.62 31.79 0.95
CA SER A 507 -18.86 33.16 0.50
C SER A 507 -19.36 33.96 1.68
N SER A 508 -18.54 34.92 2.09
CA SER A 508 -18.83 35.98 3.06
C SER A 508 -20.27 36.50 2.97
N LEU A 509 -20.93 36.57 4.13
CA LEU A 509 -22.22 37.21 4.41
C LEU A 509 -23.50 36.43 4.02
N LYS A 510 -23.77 35.31 4.71
CA LYS A 510 -25.03 35.04 5.47
C LYS A 510 -25.04 33.59 6.02
N GLU A 511 -25.68 33.43 7.17
CA GLU A 511 -25.63 32.32 8.13
C GLU A 511 -26.05 30.92 7.64
N GLU A 512 -25.34 29.93 8.19
CA GLU A 512 -25.78 28.62 8.69
C GLU A 512 -26.65 27.73 7.79
N SER A 513 -26.02 26.77 7.10
CA SER A 513 -26.53 25.38 6.90
C SER A 513 -25.76 24.63 5.80
N THR A 514 -24.46 24.39 5.99
CA THR A 514 -23.74 23.46 5.12
C THR A 514 -22.96 22.43 5.94
N GLY A 515 -22.90 21.18 5.47
CA GLY A 515 -22.32 20.06 6.21
C GLY A 515 -20.84 20.31 6.55
N THR A 516 -20.52 20.28 7.84
CA THR A 516 -19.13 20.42 8.33
C THR A 516 -18.52 19.05 8.61
N VAL A 517 -17.19 18.94 8.64
CA VAL A 517 -16.51 17.69 8.99
C VAL A 517 -15.47 17.89 10.09
N LYS A 518 -15.45 16.96 11.04
CA LYS A 518 -14.46 16.87 12.11
C LYS A 518 -13.80 15.49 12.06
N VAL A 519 -12.48 15.43 11.95
CA VAL A 519 -11.71 14.18 12.02
C VAL A 519 -10.97 14.11 13.35
N LEU A 520 -11.17 13.02 14.09
CA LEU A 520 -10.63 12.83 15.44
C LEU A 520 -9.81 11.54 15.52
N LEU A 521 -8.59 11.64 16.04
CA LEU A 521 -7.80 10.48 16.48
C LEU A 521 -8.18 10.15 17.91
N ASP A 522 -9.01 9.14 18.13
CA ASP A 522 -9.58 8.84 19.44
C ASP A 522 -10.07 7.38 19.55
N ASP A 523 -10.29 6.93 20.78
CA ASP A 523 -10.77 5.58 21.08
C ASP A 523 -12.30 5.55 21.10
N ALA A 524 -12.92 4.70 20.27
CA ALA A 524 -14.37 4.55 20.17
C ALA A 524 -15.04 4.08 21.48
N THR A 525 -14.29 3.51 22.42
CA THR A 525 -14.80 3.08 23.74
C THR A 525 -14.97 4.24 24.73
N ILE A 526 -14.29 5.38 24.49
CA ILE A 526 -14.27 6.54 25.39
C ILE A 526 -14.79 7.81 24.70
N LEU A 527 -14.39 8.05 23.46
CA LEU A 527 -14.73 9.24 22.65
C LEU A 527 -14.39 10.58 23.35
N ASN A 528 -13.22 10.66 23.99
CA ASN A 528 -12.80 11.80 24.82
C ASN A 528 -12.65 13.14 24.04
N LYS A 529 -12.47 13.09 22.71
CA LYS A 529 -12.33 14.27 21.83
C LYS A 529 -13.65 14.68 21.17
N VAL A 530 -14.70 13.90 21.36
CA VAL A 530 -16.08 14.31 21.06
C VAL A 530 -16.55 15.15 22.23
N ASP A 531 -17.16 16.31 21.95
CA ASP A 531 -17.68 17.16 23.02
C ASP A 531 -18.84 16.43 23.73
N ALA A 532 -18.82 16.36 25.05
CA ALA A 532 -19.82 15.63 25.83
C ALA A 532 -21.25 16.16 25.64
N GLU A 533 -21.40 17.44 25.27
CA GLU A 533 -22.69 18.05 24.97
C GLU A 533 -23.10 17.91 23.50
N GLU A 534 -22.21 17.40 22.63
CA GLU A 534 -22.49 17.19 21.22
C GLU A 534 -23.48 16.04 21.01
N LYS A 535 -24.58 16.34 20.32
CA LYS A 535 -25.63 15.38 19.98
C LYS A 535 -25.56 15.02 18.50
N PHE A 536 -25.76 13.74 18.21
CA PHE A 536 -25.81 13.21 16.85
C PHE A 536 -27.21 12.66 16.55
N ASP A 537 -27.70 12.94 15.35
CA ASP A 537 -28.97 12.40 14.85
C ASP A 537 -28.81 10.98 14.31
N LEU A 538 -27.61 10.66 13.81
CA LEU A 538 -27.26 9.36 13.25
C LEU A 538 -25.91 8.88 13.76
N ILE A 539 -25.83 7.59 14.07
CA ILE A 539 -24.55 6.88 14.21
C ILE A 539 -24.56 5.79 13.14
N VAL A 540 -23.70 5.92 12.14
CA VAL A 540 -23.58 4.97 11.03
C VAL A 540 -22.12 4.58 10.92
N THR A 541 -21.84 3.29 11.03
CA THR A 541 -20.45 2.81 11.11
C THR A 541 -20.32 1.36 10.65
N ASP A 542 -19.07 0.95 10.45
CA ASP A 542 -18.67 -0.40 10.07
C ASP A 542 -17.45 -0.80 10.92
N PRO A 543 -17.68 -1.35 12.12
CA PRO A 543 -16.59 -1.65 13.04
C PRO A 543 -15.71 -2.80 12.51
N PRO A 544 -14.44 -2.88 12.95
CA PRO A 544 -13.58 -4.02 12.64
C PRO A 544 -14.17 -5.33 13.19
N TYR A 545 -13.89 -6.45 12.51
CA TYR A 545 -14.38 -7.77 12.90
C TYR A 545 -13.23 -8.69 13.34
N TYR A 546 -12.92 -8.66 14.64
CA TYR A 546 -11.83 -9.44 15.25
C TYR A 546 -10.54 -9.39 14.42
N ASP A 547 -9.89 -10.54 14.21
CA ASP A 547 -8.64 -10.67 13.47
C ASP A 547 -8.81 -10.81 11.95
N ASP A 548 -9.98 -10.44 11.38
CA ASP A 548 -10.21 -10.49 9.94
C ASP A 548 -9.23 -9.58 9.17
N VAL A 549 -8.89 -8.43 9.76
CA VAL A 549 -7.76 -7.59 9.36
C VAL A 549 -7.08 -7.07 10.64
N PRO A 550 -5.83 -7.45 10.92
CA PRO A 550 -5.06 -6.89 12.03
C PRO A 550 -4.54 -5.49 11.66
N TYR A 551 -5.38 -4.46 11.81
CA TYR A 551 -5.09 -3.12 11.29
C TYR A 551 -3.90 -2.46 11.98
N ALA A 552 -3.81 -2.52 13.31
CA ALA A 552 -2.69 -1.95 14.07
C ALA A 552 -1.35 -2.49 13.54
N GLU A 553 -1.20 -3.81 13.40
CA GLU A 553 0.03 -4.45 12.93
C GLU A 553 0.30 -4.23 11.45
N LEU A 554 -0.72 -4.31 10.59
CA LEU A 554 -0.52 -4.21 9.15
C LEU A 554 -0.33 -2.78 8.67
N SER A 555 -1.08 -1.83 9.24
CA SER A 555 -1.00 -0.42 8.84
C SER A 555 0.31 0.23 9.26
N ASP A 556 1.08 -0.40 10.17
CA ASP A 556 2.43 0.05 10.49
C ASP A 556 3.39 0.06 9.31
N PHE A 557 3.11 -0.76 8.29
CA PHE A 557 3.79 -0.71 7.00
C PHE A 557 3.72 0.68 6.34
N TYR A 558 2.66 1.44 6.57
CA TYR A 558 2.54 2.85 6.13
C TYR A 558 2.97 3.82 7.22
N TYR A 559 2.59 3.56 8.47
CA TYR A 559 2.83 4.43 9.63
C TYR A 559 4.28 4.88 9.74
N VAL A 560 5.22 3.94 9.64
CA VAL A 560 6.65 4.23 9.84
C VAL A 560 7.19 5.22 8.81
N TRP A 561 6.60 5.25 7.61
CA TRP A 561 6.96 6.20 6.55
C TRP A 561 6.23 7.54 6.71
N LEU A 562 4.92 7.51 7.04
CA LEU A 562 4.14 8.71 7.31
C LEU A 562 4.74 9.51 8.47
N LYS A 563 5.10 8.82 9.56
CA LYS A 563 5.77 9.39 10.73
C LYS A 563 7.02 10.17 10.33
N ARG A 564 7.88 9.58 9.49
CA ARG A 564 9.13 10.21 9.06
C ARG A 564 8.89 11.37 8.10
N ALA A 565 7.98 11.23 7.14
CA ALA A 565 7.69 12.24 6.13
C ALA A 565 7.01 13.50 6.72
N LEU A 566 6.26 13.36 7.82
CA LEU A 566 5.49 14.44 8.45
C LEU A 566 6.15 15.00 9.73
N SER A 567 7.28 14.44 10.15
CA SER A 567 8.09 14.91 11.28
C SER A 567 9.30 15.70 10.81
N ASP A 568 9.88 16.49 11.72
CA ASP A 568 11.23 17.03 11.57
C ASP A 568 12.29 16.06 12.10
N VAL A 569 13.57 16.40 11.86
CA VAL A 569 14.71 15.74 12.49
C VAL A 569 15.54 16.78 13.24
N ILE A 570 15.72 16.57 14.54
CA ILE A 570 16.55 17.39 15.44
C ILE A 570 17.47 16.44 16.19
N ASP A 571 18.78 16.75 16.22
CA ASP A 571 19.79 15.93 16.90
C ASP A 571 19.72 14.43 16.55
N ASN A 572 19.53 14.15 15.26
CA ASN A 572 19.40 12.79 14.70
C ASN A 572 18.22 11.97 15.27
N LYS A 573 17.16 12.63 15.71
CA LYS A 573 15.91 12.03 16.19
C LYS A 573 14.70 12.68 15.53
N LEU A 574 13.60 11.93 15.39
CA LEU A 574 12.35 12.49 14.89
C LEU A 574 11.77 13.48 15.90
N ALA A 575 11.29 14.60 15.40
CA ALA A 575 10.69 15.68 16.17
C ALA A 575 9.31 16.04 15.62
N PRO A 576 8.35 16.42 16.48
CA PRO A 576 7.00 16.78 16.04
C PRO A 576 7.01 17.96 15.06
N ARG A 577 6.25 17.84 13.96
CA ARG A 577 5.98 18.95 13.03
C ARG A 577 4.51 18.94 12.60
N PHE A 578 4.17 18.17 11.59
CA PHE A 578 2.83 18.10 11.03
C PHE A 578 2.05 16.93 11.65
N ILE A 579 0.80 17.17 12.01
CA ILE A 579 -0.09 16.19 12.66
C ILE A 579 0.61 15.47 13.84
N PRO A 580 1.25 16.21 14.77
CA PRO A 580 2.12 15.61 15.79
C PRO A 580 1.39 14.61 16.69
N GLU A 581 0.09 14.79 16.93
CA GLU A 581 -0.75 13.89 17.71
C GLU A 581 -0.87 12.46 17.14
N ALA A 582 -0.58 12.26 15.86
CA ALA A 582 -0.56 10.95 15.22
C ALA A 582 0.73 10.16 15.53
N PHE A 583 1.82 10.86 15.83
CA PHE A 583 3.17 10.29 15.86
C PHE A 583 3.86 10.45 17.21
N PHE A 584 3.38 11.36 18.04
CA PHE A 584 3.98 11.70 19.32
C PHE A 584 2.91 11.86 20.40
N GLU A 585 3.25 11.44 21.61
CA GLU A 585 2.50 11.75 22.82
C GLU A 585 3.09 12.97 23.51
N LYS A 586 2.22 13.90 23.89
CA LYS A 586 2.62 15.04 24.70
C LYS A 586 2.60 14.65 26.18
N VAL A 587 3.77 14.65 26.83
CA VAL A 587 3.92 14.39 28.26
C VAL A 587 4.51 15.63 28.91
N GLY A 588 3.65 16.41 29.56
CA GLY A 588 4.00 17.74 30.07
C GLY A 588 4.38 18.69 28.92
N GLU A 589 5.60 19.21 28.96
CA GLU A 589 6.15 20.09 27.91
C GLU A 589 6.93 19.32 26.83
N SER A 590 7.14 18.01 27.00
CA SER A 590 7.93 17.18 26.08
C SER A 590 7.04 16.33 25.17
N TYR A 591 7.61 15.91 24.04
CA TYR A 591 7.00 14.94 23.14
C TYR A 591 7.77 13.62 23.17
N ILE A 592 7.04 12.51 23.26
CA ILE A 592 7.58 11.16 23.19
C ILE A 592 7.10 10.53 21.89
N GLU A 593 8.03 10.03 21.09
CA GLU A 593 7.72 9.33 19.85
C GLU A 593 6.93 8.04 20.12
N ILE A 594 5.87 7.82 19.34
CA ILE A 594 5.16 6.54 19.27
C ILE A 594 5.93 5.67 18.26
N PRO A 595 6.57 4.56 18.70
CA PRO A 595 7.41 3.78 17.78
C PRO A 595 6.55 3.10 16.70
N THR A 596 5.53 2.35 17.09
CA THR A 596 4.57 1.72 16.17
C THR A 596 3.15 1.78 16.70
N GLN A 597 2.17 1.62 15.81
CA GLN A 597 0.77 1.56 16.21
C GLN A 597 0.45 0.25 16.93
N TRP A 598 1.08 -0.88 16.56
CA TRP A 598 0.81 -2.13 17.26
C TRP A 598 1.26 -2.09 18.73
N GLU A 599 2.41 -1.48 19.04
CA GLU A 599 2.88 -1.37 20.42
C GLU A 599 1.94 -0.54 21.29
N LYS A 600 1.29 0.46 20.69
CA LYS A 600 0.45 1.41 21.42
C LYS A 600 -1.03 1.06 21.44
N TYR A 601 -1.58 0.61 20.30
CA TYR A 601 -3.01 0.54 20.07
C TYR A 601 -3.54 -0.89 19.86
N ALA A 602 -2.69 -1.91 19.70
CA ALA A 602 -3.17 -3.27 19.40
C ALA A 602 -4.04 -3.86 20.53
N LEU A 603 -3.84 -3.44 21.78
CA LEU A 603 -4.66 -3.83 22.93
C LEU A 603 -6.02 -3.12 22.98
N SER A 604 -6.15 -1.97 22.32
CA SER A 604 -7.42 -1.24 22.15
C SER A 604 -8.22 -1.76 20.95
N GLU A 605 -7.64 -2.60 20.09
CA GLU A 605 -8.37 -3.28 19.02
C GLU A 605 -9.07 -4.56 19.51
N VAL A 606 -10.27 -4.81 18.98
CA VAL A 606 -10.99 -6.08 19.20
C VAL A 606 -10.25 -7.22 18.51
N SER A 607 -9.78 -8.21 19.28
CA SER A 607 -9.02 -9.35 18.77
C SER A 607 -9.30 -10.63 19.56
N LEU A 608 -9.16 -11.78 18.88
CA LEU A 608 -9.17 -13.11 19.49
C LEU A 608 -7.80 -13.78 19.43
N ASN A 609 -6.73 -13.02 19.16
CA ASN A 609 -5.37 -13.53 19.03
C ASN A 609 -4.65 -13.45 20.39
N PRO A 610 -4.58 -14.56 21.18
CA PRO A 610 -4.06 -14.50 22.55
C PRO A 610 -2.63 -13.93 22.63
N PRO A 611 -1.70 -14.22 21.70
CA PRO A 611 -0.38 -13.61 21.67
C PRO A 611 -0.31 -12.07 21.73
N ARG A 612 -1.39 -11.34 21.36
CA ARG A 612 -1.45 -9.87 21.55
C ARG A 612 -1.37 -9.46 23.03
N LEU A 613 -1.86 -10.31 23.93
CA LEU A 613 -1.83 -10.09 25.38
C LEU A 613 -0.46 -10.40 26.01
N GLY A 614 0.51 -10.81 25.19
CA GLY A 614 1.87 -11.11 25.60
C GLY A 614 2.22 -12.60 25.50
N PRO A 615 3.49 -12.96 25.77
CA PRO A 615 4.01 -14.31 25.55
C PRO A 615 3.41 -15.39 26.48
N ASN A 616 2.68 -15.00 27.52
CA ASN A 616 2.10 -15.90 28.53
C ASN A 616 0.59 -16.13 28.36
N ALA A 617 0.00 -15.61 27.29
CA ALA A 617 -1.44 -15.63 27.04
C ALA A 617 -1.93 -16.82 26.21
#